data_AF-A0A9P8CSG1-F1
#
_entry.id   AF-A0A9P8CSG1-F1
#
_cell.length_a   1.000
_cell.length_b   1.000
_cell.length_c   1.000
_cell.angle_alpha   90.00
_cell.angle_beta   90.00
_cell.angle_gamma   90.00
#
_symmetry.space_group_name_H-M   'P 1'
#
loop_
_entity.id
_entity.type
_entity.pdbx_description
1 polymer ?
#
loop_
_entity_poly.entity_id
_entity_poly.type
_entity_poly.pdbx_seq_one_letter_code
_entity_poly.pdbx_strand_id
1 'polypeptide(L)'
;MPPAEGPRAPQGPVGAPPLATPETATPEELERAAITISVADLEERVADTRDSWETDSMYEDILETLEQESGDTPGSCTPEEASRLRRELREYGPVVFAQRTLDSGRYTARKLLTAFNLKAPAFLDDCPDEDFHPLLTVAITRELAKRAKLTRYNTVNDAVHLLQRSSNVIVLTGAGISTSLGIPDFRSKGTGLYSKLEHLGLNDPQEVFDIHTFKDDPTIFYSVAKDIIPSTDRYTPTHKFIAMLHERGKLLTNYSQNIDNLEIVAGVPNDRLIQCHGSFGGATCVECGYKTAGEDIFPDIRAGVIPKCPRCIQRLRPAAPKRKRSSEGPNGRRRRRKNGHDDDDDDDDDDPAYDIPQAGVMKPDITFFGEDLPDEFSKRLTEHDREKVDLVVVIGTSLKVTPVSEIVGWLPSHIPQLYISRQAVTHINFDIDLLGDCDVVVEELCRRLGWELKHEMVTPGRITVKTEEGYKSRHVFTKETSE
;
A
#
# COMPACT_ATOMS: atom_id res chain seq x y z
N MET A 1 -47.16 70.26 18.18
CA MET A 1 -45.75 69.90 17.97
C MET A 1 -45.64 68.38 18.06
N PRO A 2 -45.62 67.68 16.92
CA PRO A 2 -45.38 66.24 16.87
C PRO A 2 -43.86 65.95 16.85
N PRO A 3 -43.42 64.80 17.42
CA PRO A 3 -42.00 64.47 17.55
C PRO A 3 -41.43 63.82 16.28
N ALA A 4 -40.12 63.96 16.14
CA ALA A 4 -39.30 63.71 14.96
C ALA A 4 -39.16 62.22 14.57
N GLU A 5 -39.01 62.00 13.26
CA GLU A 5 -38.74 60.73 12.59
C GLU A 5 -37.33 60.20 12.92
N GLY A 6 -37.25 58.93 13.33
CA GLY A 6 -36.00 58.16 13.43
C GLY A 6 -35.68 57.44 12.10
N PRO A 7 -34.39 57.11 11.84
CA PRO A 7 -33.95 56.63 10.53
C PRO A 7 -34.37 55.17 10.26
N ARG A 8 -34.82 54.91 9.02
CA ARG A 8 -35.13 53.57 8.49
C ARG A 8 -33.84 52.77 8.25
N ALA A 9 -33.82 51.52 8.72
CA ALA A 9 -32.79 50.54 8.38
C ALA A 9 -32.89 50.11 6.90
N PRO A 10 -31.75 49.84 6.22
CA PRO A 10 -31.76 49.39 4.83
C PRO A 10 -32.23 47.93 4.73
N GLN A 11 -33.20 47.70 3.84
CA GLN A 11 -33.67 46.38 3.45
C GLN A 11 -32.59 45.69 2.60
N GLY A 12 -32.16 44.48 3.00
CA GLY A 12 -31.26 43.64 2.22
C GLY A 12 -31.94 43.11 0.94
N PRO A 13 -31.17 42.73 -0.09
CA PRO A 13 -31.74 42.28 -1.37
C PRO A 13 -32.45 40.93 -1.21
N VAL A 14 -33.68 40.90 -1.71
CA VAL A 14 -34.55 39.72 -1.78
C VAL A 14 -33.91 38.69 -2.72
N GLY A 15 -33.70 37.47 -2.23
CA GLY A 15 -33.14 36.36 -3.00
C GLY A 15 -33.97 36.03 -4.24
N ALA A 16 -33.31 35.91 -5.39
CA ALA A 16 -33.92 35.39 -6.61
C ALA A 16 -34.25 33.89 -6.41
N PRO A 17 -35.42 33.42 -6.89
CA PRO A 17 -35.78 32.00 -6.81
C PRO A 17 -34.90 31.18 -7.76
N PRO A 18 -34.67 29.88 -7.48
CA PRO A 18 -33.90 29.02 -8.37
C PRO A 18 -34.62 28.89 -9.71
N LEU A 19 -33.92 29.20 -10.81
CA LEU A 19 -34.41 28.93 -12.15
C LEU A 19 -34.57 27.41 -12.32
N ALA A 20 -35.80 26.96 -12.52
CA ALA A 20 -36.08 25.64 -13.05
C ALA A 20 -35.70 25.63 -14.54
N THR A 21 -34.86 24.68 -14.97
CA THR A 21 -34.42 24.54 -16.36
C THR A 21 -34.42 23.07 -16.82
N PRO A 22 -34.53 22.81 -18.14
CA PRO A 22 -35.24 21.65 -18.72
C PRO A 22 -34.39 20.36 -18.80
N GLU A 23 -35.08 19.22 -18.91
CA GLU A 23 -34.53 17.85 -18.82
C GLU A 23 -33.61 17.40 -19.97
N THR A 24 -33.46 18.17 -21.06
CA THR A 24 -32.59 17.78 -22.19
C THR A 24 -32.09 18.99 -22.98
N ALA A 25 -30.76 19.08 -23.18
CA ALA A 25 -30.11 20.09 -24.02
C ALA A 25 -30.34 19.82 -25.53
N THR A 26 -30.39 20.87 -26.33
CA THR A 26 -30.71 20.81 -27.76
C THR A 26 -29.47 20.49 -28.63
N PRO A 27 -29.65 19.91 -29.83
CA PRO A 27 -28.54 19.60 -30.75
C PRO A 27 -27.66 20.80 -31.13
N GLU A 28 -28.21 22.02 -31.16
CA GLU A 28 -27.47 23.25 -31.47
C GLU A 28 -26.67 23.82 -30.28
N GLU A 29 -26.99 23.38 -29.05
CA GLU A 29 -26.18 23.63 -27.85
C GLU A 29 -25.02 22.64 -27.76
N LEU A 30 -25.26 21.38 -28.19
CA LEU A 30 -24.23 20.34 -28.32
C LEU A 30 -23.16 20.68 -29.37
N GLU A 31 -23.51 21.38 -30.46
CA GLU A 31 -22.57 21.76 -31.52
C GLU A 31 -21.70 22.98 -31.14
N ARG A 32 -22.19 23.86 -30.25
CA ARG A 32 -21.44 25.02 -29.72
C ARG A 32 -20.50 24.70 -28.57
N ALA A 33 -20.73 23.58 -27.88
CA ALA A 33 -19.98 23.10 -26.72
C ALA A 33 -18.58 22.52 -27.06
N ALA A 34 -18.25 22.32 -28.33
CA ALA A 34 -17.10 21.53 -28.77
C ALA A 34 -15.70 22.18 -28.63
N ILE A 35 -15.46 23.12 -27.70
CA ILE A 35 -14.24 23.93 -27.71
C ILE A 35 -13.35 23.89 -26.44
N THR A 36 -13.75 23.33 -25.30
CA THR A 36 -13.00 23.60 -24.05
C THR A 36 -12.23 22.42 -23.44
N ILE A 37 -12.36 21.22 -24.00
CA ILE A 37 -11.45 20.09 -23.75
C ILE A 37 -11.10 19.53 -25.12
N SER A 38 -9.81 19.35 -25.43
CA SER A 38 -9.45 18.47 -26.55
C SER A 38 -9.88 17.06 -26.14
N VAL A 39 -11.12 16.74 -26.47
CA VAL A 39 -11.73 15.43 -26.29
C VAL A 39 -10.85 14.36 -26.97
N ALA A 40 -10.18 14.73 -28.06
CA ALA A 40 -9.18 13.91 -28.74
C ALA A 40 -7.94 13.65 -27.86
N ASP A 41 -7.40 14.66 -27.16
CA ASP A 41 -6.27 14.47 -26.24
C ASP A 41 -6.66 13.61 -25.03
N LEU A 42 -7.92 13.69 -24.60
CA LEU A 42 -8.46 12.86 -23.52
C LEU A 42 -8.61 11.39 -23.97
N GLU A 43 -9.09 11.15 -25.19
CA GLU A 43 -9.14 9.81 -25.79
C GLU A 43 -7.73 9.23 -26.04
N GLU A 44 -6.79 10.03 -26.52
CA GLU A 44 -5.39 9.64 -26.76
C GLU A 44 -4.68 9.29 -25.44
N ARG A 45 -4.81 10.13 -24.40
CA ARG A 45 -4.23 9.85 -23.08
C ARG A 45 -4.85 8.66 -22.37
N VAL A 46 -6.15 8.41 -22.54
CA VAL A 46 -6.83 7.20 -22.01
C VAL A 46 -6.41 5.95 -22.80
N ALA A 47 -6.11 6.07 -24.09
CA ALA A 47 -5.57 4.97 -24.89
C ALA A 47 -4.11 4.66 -24.53
N ASP A 48 -3.29 5.69 -24.28
CA ASP A 48 -1.86 5.56 -23.93
C ASP A 48 -1.60 5.14 -22.47
N THR A 49 -2.53 5.37 -21.55
CA THR A 49 -2.41 4.89 -20.15
C THR A 49 -2.51 3.38 -20.02
N ARG A 50 -2.85 2.65 -21.09
CA ARG A 50 -2.69 1.20 -21.11
C ARG A 50 -1.24 0.74 -21.24
N ASP A 51 -0.31 1.59 -21.70
CA ASP A 51 1.04 1.17 -22.11
C ASP A 51 2.23 2.03 -21.59
N SER A 52 2.05 3.13 -20.86
CA SER A 52 3.18 3.98 -20.42
C SER A 52 3.43 3.94 -18.90
N TRP A 53 4.57 3.36 -18.49
CA TRP A 53 4.98 3.10 -17.10
C TRP A 53 5.86 4.21 -16.48
N GLU A 54 6.23 5.27 -17.22
CA GLU A 54 7.30 6.19 -16.78
C GLU A 54 6.88 7.66 -16.57
N THR A 55 5.70 8.10 -17.04
CA THR A 55 5.27 9.51 -16.94
C THR A 55 4.39 9.85 -15.73
N ASP A 56 4.00 8.86 -14.91
CA ASP A 56 2.99 9.04 -13.85
C ASP A 56 3.54 9.54 -12.49
N SER A 57 4.84 9.35 -12.19
CA SER A 57 5.38 9.57 -10.84
C SER A 57 5.22 11.00 -10.29
N MET A 58 5.42 12.05 -11.11
CA MET A 58 5.38 13.43 -10.61
C MET A 58 3.95 13.93 -10.33
N TYR A 59 2.97 13.47 -11.09
CA TYR A 59 1.57 13.83 -10.88
C TYR A 59 0.92 12.94 -9.81
N GLU A 60 1.35 11.67 -9.68
CA GLU A 60 0.88 10.80 -8.59
C GLU A 60 1.24 11.35 -7.20
N ASP A 61 2.47 11.82 -6.99
CA ASP A 61 2.88 12.40 -5.70
C ASP A 61 2.06 13.66 -5.33
N ILE A 62 1.78 14.51 -6.33
CA ILE A 62 0.92 15.70 -6.16
C ILE A 62 -0.51 15.26 -5.83
N LEU A 63 -1.05 14.25 -6.51
CA LEU A 63 -2.41 13.78 -6.30
C LEU A 63 -2.59 13.06 -4.96
N GLU A 64 -1.61 12.26 -4.51
CA GLU A 64 -1.62 11.66 -3.17
C GLU A 64 -1.64 12.72 -2.07
N THR A 65 -0.92 13.83 -2.28
CA THR A 65 -0.93 14.97 -1.35
C THR A 65 -2.32 15.62 -1.29
N LEU A 66 -3.00 15.75 -2.44
CA LEU A 66 -4.33 16.34 -2.52
C LEU A 66 -5.45 15.45 -1.96
N GLU A 67 -5.27 14.13 -1.94
CA GLU A 67 -6.21 13.20 -1.27
C GLU A 67 -6.17 13.29 0.26
N GLN A 68 -5.01 13.61 0.85
CA GLN A 68 -4.81 13.62 2.31
C GLN A 68 -5.44 14.82 3.04
N GLU A 69 -5.82 15.88 2.32
CA GLU A 69 -6.42 17.11 2.88
C GLU A 69 -7.97 17.10 2.93
N SER A 70 -8.60 15.92 2.87
CA SER A 70 -10.06 15.79 2.81
C SER A 70 -10.75 16.25 4.10
N GLY A 71 -11.19 17.51 4.11
CA GLY A 71 -12.14 18.09 5.06
C GLY A 71 -13.33 18.69 4.30
N ASP A 72 -14.47 18.79 4.98
CA ASP A 72 -15.76 19.19 4.40
C ASP A 72 -15.73 20.67 3.95
N THR A 73 -15.36 20.92 2.69
CA THR A 73 -15.30 22.27 2.11
C THR A 73 -16.63 22.68 1.47
N PRO A 74 -17.07 23.95 1.63
CA PRO A 74 -18.26 24.45 0.96
C PRO A 74 -18.12 24.34 -0.57
N GLY A 75 -19.01 23.59 -1.22
CA GLY A 75 -19.00 23.38 -2.67
C GLY A 75 -18.53 22.00 -3.15
N SER A 76 -18.20 21.09 -2.23
CA SER A 76 -17.89 19.68 -2.53
C SER A 76 -19.12 18.89 -3.02
N CYS A 77 -18.87 17.84 -3.79
CA CYS A 77 -19.91 16.86 -4.15
C CYS A 77 -20.30 16.00 -2.94
N THR A 78 -21.60 15.77 -2.74
CA THR A 78 -22.05 14.76 -1.75
C THR A 78 -21.58 13.37 -2.18
N PRO A 79 -21.44 12.41 -1.24
CA PRO A 79 -21.08 11.03 -1.57
C PRO A 79 -22.00 10.38 -2.63
N GLU A 80 -23.31 10.66 -2.59
CA GLU A 80 -24.23 10.15 -3.61
C GLU A 80 -24.05 10.82 -4.96
N GLU A 81 -23.83 12.15 -4.98
CA GLU A 81 -23.56 12.91 -6.20
C GLU A 81 -22.27 12.45 -6.86
N ALA A 82 -21.18 12.31 -6.09
CA ALA A 82 -19.91 11.81 -6.58
C ALA A 82 -20.04 10.39 -7.16
N SER A 83 -20.77 9.51 -6.47
CA SER A 83 -21.04 8.14 -6.96
C SER A 83 -21.87 8.12 -8.24
N ARG A 84 -22.81 9.06 -8.40
CA ARG A 84 -23.58 9.22 -9.64
C ARG A 84 -22.69 9.69 -10.79
N LEU A 85 -21.88 10.73 -10.58
CA LEU A 85 -20.99 11.29 -11.60
C LEU A 85 -19.97 10.25 -12.09
N ARG A 86 -19.33 9.51 -11.17
CA ARG A 86 -18.41 8.42 -11.54
C ARG A 86 -19.09 7.31 -12.35
N ARG A 87 -20.37 7.04 -12.08
CA ARG A 87 -21.16 6.07 -12.87
C ARG A 87 -21.46 6.61 -14.27
N GLU A 88 -21.91 7.86 -14.38
CA GLU A 88 -22.19 8.50 -15.68
C GLU A 88 -20.93 8.55 -16.55
N LEU A 89 -19.77 8.84 -15.95
CA LEU A 89 -18.47 8.81 -16.64
C LEU A 89 -18.19 7.44 -17.28
N ARG A 90 -18.45 6.34 -16.55
CA ARG A 90 -18.23 4.98 -17.07
C ARG A 90 -19.29 4.53 -18.08
N GLU A 91 -20.52 5.00 -17.92
CA GLU A 91 -21.65 4.60 -18.76
C GLU A 91 -21.62 5.28 -20.13
N TYR A 92 -21.34 6.59 -20.15
CA TYR A 92 -21.35 7.40 -21.37
C TYR A 92 -19.96 7.65 -21.97
N GLY A 93 -18.90 7.37 -21.20
CA GLY A 93 -17.53 7.67 -21.57
C GLY A 93 -17.12 9.12 -21.28
N PRO A 94 -15.82 9.41 -21.32
CA PRO A 94 -15.25 10.71 -20.93
C PRO A 94 -15.76 11.88 -21.78
N VAL A 95 -15.95 11.65 -23.08
CA VAL A 95 -16.42 12.67 -24.04
C VAL A 95 -17.82 13.17 -23.70
N VAL A 96 -18.78 12.24 -23.63
CA VAL A 96 -20.19 12.58 -23.37
C VAL A 96 -20.36 13.06 -21.93
N PHE A 97 -19.53 12.57 -21.00
CA PHE A 97 -19.48 13.07 -19.64
C PHE A 97 -19.07 14.55 -19.57
N ALA A 98 -17.99 14.95 -20.24
CA ALA A 98 -17.53 16.34 -20.30
C ALA A 98 -18.62 17.26 -20.88
N GLN A 99 -19.25 16.84 -21.99
CA GLN A 99 -20.34 17.58 -22.63
C GLN A 99 -21.54 17.79 -21.70
N ARG A 100 -21.90 16.77 -20.91
CA ARG A 100 -23.05 16.83 -20.00
C ARG A 100 -22.75 17.57 -18.70
N THR A 101 -21.49 17.76 -18.34
CA THR A 101 -21.08 18.32 -17.05
C THR A 101 -20.44 19.70 -17.17
N LEU A 102 -19.27 19.78 -17.79
CA LEU A 102 -18.51 21.02 -17.96
C LEU A 102 -19.09 21.89 -19.07
N ASP A 103 -19.26 21.33 -20.27
CA ASP A 103 -19.61 22.15 -21.43
C ASP A 103 -21.07 22.65 -21.35
N SER A 104 -21.92 21.95 -20.61
CA SER A 104 -23.29 22.38 -20.28
C SER A 104 -23.35 23.43 -19.16
N GLY A 105 -22.22 23.74 -18.52
CA GLY A 105 -22.14 24.62 -17.35
C GLY A 105 -22.83 24.06 -16.10
N ARG A 106 -23.18 22.76 -16.08
CA ARG A 106 -23.88 22.12 -14.96
C ARG A 106 -22.99 21.96 -13.73
N TYR A 107 -21.69 21.74 -13.95
CA TYR A 107 -20.68 21.60 -12.91
C TYR A 107 -19.44 22.40 -13.29
N THR A 108 -18.76 22.96 -12.28
CA THR A 108 -17.41 23.52 -12.44
C THR A 108 -16.36 22.42 -12.35
N ALA A 109 -15.22 22.57 -13.02
CA ALA A 109 -14.11 21.63 -12.94
C ALA A 109 -13.63 21.46 -11.50
N ARG A 110 -13.59 22.56 -10.72
CA ARG A 110 -13.29 22.50 -9.28
C ARG A 110 -14.26 21.59 -8.51
N LYS A 111 -15.56 21.65 -8.78
CA LYS A 111 -16.55 20.78 -8.13
C LYS A 111 -16.40 19.33 -8.60
N LEU A 112 -16.16 19.10 -9.89
CA LEU A 112 -15.96 17.75 -10.43
C LEU A 112 -14.72 17.07 -9.86
N LEU A 113 -13.63 17.78 -9.57
CA LEU A 113 -12.46 17.22 -8.90
C LEU A 113 -12.84 16.56 -7.57
N THR A 114 -13.72 17.18 -6.79
CA THR A 114 -14.21 16.60 -5.52
C THR A 114 -15.02 15.31 -5.74
N ALA A 115 -15.68 15.15 -6.89
CA ALA A 115 -16.35 13.90 -7.25
C ALA A 115 -15.37 12.75 -7.50
N PHE A 116 -14.10 13.04 -7.77
CA PHE A 116 -13.02 12.06 -7.91
C PHE A 116 -12.12 11.99 -6.66
N ASN A 117 -12.59 12.51 -5.52
CA ASN A 117 -11.86 12.61 -4.24
C ASN A 117 -10.56 13.44 -4.32
N LEU A 118 -10.49 14.40 -5.23
CA LEU A 118 -9.37 15.32 -5.33
C LEU A 118 -9.79 16.71 -4.86
N LYS A 119 -8.95 17.32 -4.03
CA LYS A 119 -9.08 18.74 -3.68
C LYS A 119 -8.24 19.57 -4.65
N ALA A 120 -8.74 20.75 -4.99
CA ALA A 120 -7.95 21.75 -5.68
C ALA A 120 -6.76 22.17 -4.78
N PRO A 121 -5.52 22.23 -5.31
CA PRO A 121 -4.40 22.80 -4.57
C PRO A 121 -4.68 24.25 -4.16
N ALA A 122 -4.29 24.64 -2.95
CA ALA A 122 -4.54 25.99 -2.42
C ALA A 122 -3.94 27.11 -3.30
N PHE A 123 -2.86 26.84 -4.04
CA PHE A 123 -2.28 27.80 -4.97
C PHE A 123 -3.12 28.07 -6.22
N LEU A 124 -4.13 27.23 -6.50
CA LEU A 124 -5.10 27.43 -7.58
C LEU A 124 -6.42 28.03 -7.10
N ASP A 125 -6.56 28.37 -5.81
CA ASP A 125 -7.85 28.82 -5.26
C ASP A 125 -8.39 30.08 -5.96
N ASP A 126 -7.50 30.96 -6.44
CA ASP A 126 -7.83 32.19 -7.17
C ASP A 126 -7.77 32.04 -8.71
N CYS A 127 -7.48 30.84 -9.22
CA CYS A 127 -7.36 30.57 -10.66
C CYS A 127 -8.73 30.34 -11.35
N PRO A 128 -8.85 30.71 -12.64
CA PRO A 128 -10.00 30.35 -13.49
C PRO A 128 -10.30 28.84 -13.51
N ASP A 129 -11.56 28.46 -13.78
CA ASP A 129 -12.00 27.04 -13.80
C ASP A 129 -11.27 26.22 -14.89
N GLU A 130 -10.86 26.88 -15.99
CA GLU A 130 -10.11 26.28 -17.10
C GLU A 130 -8.76 25.70 -16.67
N ASP A 131 -8.11 26.28 -15.65
CA ASP A 131 -6.81 25.83 -15.14
C ASP A 131 -6.92 24.48 -14.41
N PHE A 132 -8.13 24.06 -14.04
CA PHE A 132 -8.40 22.76 -13.42
C PHE A 132 -8.65 21.64 -14.43
N HIS A 133 -8.83 21.95 -15.73
CA HIS A 133 -9.13 20.95 -16.76
C HIS A 133 -8.03 19.89 -16.91
N PRO A 134 -6.73 20.22 -16.87
CA PRO A 134 -5.66 19.21 -16.91
C PRO A 134 -5.71 18.26 -15.71
N LEU A 135 -5.95 18.80 -14.51
CA LEU A 135 -6.06 18.01 -13.29
C LEU A 135 -7.27 17.08 -13.33
N LEU A 136 -8.40 17.59 -13.83
CA LEU A 136 -9.62 16.81 -14.01
C LEU A 136 -9.45 15.70 -15.04
N THR A 137 -8.69 15.95 -16.11
CA THR A 137 -8.33 14.94 -17.12
C THR A 137 -7.61 13.76 -16.47
N VAL A 138 -6.57 14.03 -15.67
CA VAL A 138 -5.84 12.97 -14.94
C VAL A 138 -6.76 12.25 -13.97
N ALA A 139 -7.63 12.97 -13.26
CA ALA A 139 -8.61 12.40 -12.34
C ALA A 139 -9.58 11.42 -13.04
N ILE A 140 -10.09 11.82 -14.21
CA ILE A 140 -10.99 11.02 -15.05
C ILE A 140 -10.28 9.78 -15.56
N THR A 141 -9.06 9.92 -16.10
CA THR A 141 -8.26 8.79 -16.60
C THR A 141 -7.99 7.78 -15.50
N ARG A 142 -7.57 8.24 -14.31
CA ARG A 142 -7.34 7.39 -13.14
C ARG A 142 -8.61 6.70 -12.67
N GLU A 143 -9.75 7.40 -12.67
CA GLU A 143 -11.02 6.77 -12.31
C GLU A 143 -11.43 5.71 -13.34
N LEU A 144 -11.26 5.96 -14.63
CA LEU A 144 -11.56 4.98 -15.68
C LEU A 144 -10.66 3.74 -15.61
N ALA A 145 -9.40 3.90 -15.19
CA ALA A 145 -8.47 2.79 -14.96
C ALA A 145 -8.90 1.86 -13.80
N LYS A 146 -9.60 2.39 -12.78
CA LYS A 146 -10.10 1.58 -11.67
C LYS A 146 -11.15 0.56 -12.12
N ARG A 147 -11.18 -0.60 -11.47
CA ARG A 147 -12.27 -1.58 -11.61
C ARG A 147 -13.62 -0.92 -11.30
N ALA A 148 -14.63 -1.23 -12.11
CA ALA A 148 -16.01 -0.83 -11.82
C ALA A 148 -16.63 -1.72 -10.73
N LYS A 149 -17.21 -1.09 -9.71
CA LYS A 149 -17.95 -1.78 -8.64
C LYS A 149 -19.12 -2.58 -9.20
N LEU A 150 -19.32 -3.82 -8.72
CA LEU A 150 -20.51 -4.60 -8.97
C LEU A 150 -21.69 -4.05 -8.15
N THR A 151 -22.68 -3.51 -8.85
CA THR A 151 -23.86 -2.86 -8.23
C THR A 151 -24.78 -3.85 -7.52
N ARG A 152 -24.69 -5.14 -7.83
CA ARG A 152 -25.52 -6.21 -7.24
C ARG A 152 -25.14 -6.58 -5.80
N TYR A 153 -23.94 -6.24 -5.33
CA TYR A 153 -23.46 -6.59 -3.99
C TYR A 153 -23.25 -5.31 -3.20
N ASN A 154 -23.92 -5.17 -2.05
CA ASN A 154 -23.79 -3.97 -1.22
C ASN A 154 -23.90 -4.26 0.27
N THR A 155 -24.59 -5.31 0.69
CA THR A 155 -24.95 -5.52 2.10
C THR A 155 -24.03 -6.50 2.80
N VAL A 156 -23.96 -6.44 4.13
CA VAL A 156 -23.26 -7.48 4.93
C VAL A 156 -23.79 -8.88 4.64
N ASN A 157 -25.09 -9.03 4.33
CA ASN A 157 -25.66 -10.33 3.96
C ASN A 157 -25.17 -10.81 2.60
N ASP A 158 -24.91 -9.90 1.65
CA ASP A 158 -24.27 -10.25 0.38
C ASP A 158 -22.85 -10.77 0.62
N ALA A 159 -22.08 -10.14 1.53
CA ALA A 159 -20.75 -10.60 1.92
C ALA A 159 -20.78 -12.01 2.54
N VAL A 160 -21.74 -12.27 3.43
CA VAL A 160 -21.94 -13.60 4.02
C VAL A 160 -22.31 -14.62 2.94
N HIS A 161 -23.25 -14.29 2.05
CA HIS A 161 -23.66 -15.20 0.97
C HIS A 161 -22.52 -15.47 -0.03
N LEU A 162 -21.69 -14.47 -0.31
CA LEU A 162 -20.45 -14.61 -1.09
C LEU A 162 -19.50 -15.62 -0.43
N LEU A 163 -19.17 -15.44 0.84
CA LEU A 163 -18.32 -16.37 1.59
C LEU A 163 -18.89 -17.79 1.68
N GLN A 164 -20.23 -17.93 1.75
CA GLN A 164 -20.88 -19.24 1.78
C GLN A 164 -20.74 -20.01 0.46
N ARG A 165 -20.96 -19.37 -0.68
CA ARG A 165 -20.98 -20.04 -1.99
C ARG A 165 -19.61 -20.16 -2.66
N SER A 166 -18.69 -19.25 -2.35
CA SER A 166 -17.35 -19.26 -2.92
C SER A 166 -16.51 -20.41 -2.41
N SER A 167 -15.71 -21.00 -3.30
CA SER A 167 -14.80 -22.11 -3.00
C SER A 167 -13.35 -21.79 -3.36
N ASN A 168 -13.10 -20.71 -4.09
CA ASN A 168 -11.78 -20.27 -4.52
C ASN A 168 -11.54 -18.82 -4.10
N VAL A 169 -11.43 -18.62 -2.78
CA VAL A 169 -11.27 -17.30 -2.17
C VAL A 169 -9.79 -16.90 -2.16
N ILE A 170 -9.46 -15.77 -2.77
CA ILE A 170 -8.17 -15.10 -2.58
C ILE A 170 -8.30 -14.15 -1.39
N VAL A 171 -7.35 -14.23 -0.46
CA VAL A 171 -7.30 -13.32 0.69
C VAL A 171 -6.02 -12.47 0.61
N LEU A 172 -6.14 -11.14 0.59
CA LEU A 172 -5.01 -10.21 0.65
C LEU A 172 -4.90 -9.66 2.07
N THR A 173 -3.75 -9.84 2.71
CA THR A 173 -3.53 -9.42 4.11
C THR A 173 -2.36 -8.46 4.23
N GLY A 174 -2.46 -7.54 5.17
CA GLY A 174 -1.34 -6.70 5.60
C GLY A 174 -1.35 -6.46 7.11
N ALA A 175 -0.50 -5.54 7.55
CA ALA A 175 -0.13 -5.41 8.96
C ALA A 175 -1.32 -5.20 9.91
N GLY A 176 -2.44 -4.67 9.41
CA GLY A 176 -3.67 -4.46 10.17
C GLY A 176 -4.18 -5.72 10.87
N ILE A 177 -3.98 -6.91 10.30
CA ILE A 177 -4.44 -8.18 10.90
C ILE A 177 -3.64 -8.61 12.12
N SER A 178 -2.44 -8.05 12.32
CA SER A 178 -1.54 -8.36 13.45
C SER A 178 -1.56 -7.28 14.54
N THR A 179 -2.21 -6.13 14.29
CA THR A 179 -2.19 -4.99 15.22
C THR A 179 -2.80 -5.28 16.59
N SER A 180 -3.76 -6.19 16.70
CA SER A 180 -4.37 -6.56 17.98
C SER A 180 -3.45 -7.40 18.89
N LEU A 181 -2.34 -7.93 18.37
CA LEU A 181 -1.27 -8.54 19.17
C LEU A 181 -0.26 -7.52 19.70
N GLY A 182 -0.43 -6.24 19.37
CA GLY A 182 0.53 -5.19 19.69
C GLY A 182 1.71 -5.12 18.73
N ILE A 183 1.70 -5.90 17.64
CA ILE A 183 2.64 -5.72 16.53
C ILE A 183 2.23 -4.43 15.80
N PRO A 184 3.02 -3.35 15.88
CA PRO A 184 2.67 -2.10 15.24
C PRO A 184 2.66 -2.30 13.72
N ASP A 185 1.74 -1.64 13.04
CA ASP A 185 1.87 -1.52 11.59
C ASP A 185 3.03 -0.57 11.25
N PHE A 186 3.36 -0.45 9.96
CA PHE A 186 4.44 0.44 9.55
C PHE A 186 4.02 1.92 9.62
N ARG A 187 2.75 2.23 9.30
CA ARG A 187 2.31 3.57 8.87
C ARG A 187 1.38 4.30 9.85
N SER A 188 0.85 3.68 10.90
CA SER A 188 -0.10 4.35 11.80
C SER A 188 0.56 5.52 12.52
N LYS A 189 -0.08 6.69 12.50
CA LYS A 189 0.42 7.89 13.17
C LYS A 189 0.54 7.66 14.67
N GLY A 190 1.74 7.84 15.22
CA GLY A 190 2.02 7.79 16.66
C GLY A 190 2.24 6.39 17.25
N THR A 191 1.80 5.32 16.57
CA THR A 191 1.98 3.93 17.03
C THR A 191 2.79 3.06 16.07
N GLY A 192 2.81 3.41 14.78
CA GLY A 192 3.47 2.66 13.73
C GLY A 192 5.00 2.73 13.80
N LEU A 193 5.67 1.81 13.12
CA LEU A 193 7.13 1.72 13.10
C LEU A 193 7.76 3.04 12.66
N TYR A 194 7.28 3.67 11.58
CA TYR A 194 7.88 4.89 11.02
C TYR A 194 7.84 6.07 11.99
N SER A 195 6.78 6.26 12.77
CA SER A 195 6.74 7.31 13.80
C SER A 195 7.76 7.08 14.92
N LYS A 196 8.15 5.82 15.18
CA LYS A 196 9.21 5.52 16.16
C LYS A 196 10.60 5.80 15.61
N LEU A 197 10.76 5.92 14.28
CA LEU A 197 12.04 6.08 13.59
C LEU A 197 12.41 7.52 13.29
N GLU A 198 11.53 8.49 13.59
CA GLU A 198 11.79 9.93 13.38
C GLU A 198 13.08 10.42 14.06
N HIS A 199 13.52 9.76 15.14
CA HIS A 199 14.76 10.09 15.84
C HIS A 199 16.05 9.67 15.11
N LEU A 200 15.97 8.82 14.09
CA LEU A 200 17.13 8.35 13.32
C LEU A 200 17.58 9.36 12.25
N GLY A 201 16.84 10.45 12.04
CA GLY A 201 17.21 11.50 11.09
C GLY A 201 17.12 11.10 9.62
N LEU A 202 16.36 10.04 9.31
CA LEU A 202 16.09 9.61 7.94
C LEU A 202 15.13 10.60 7.26
N ASN A 203 15.34 10.89 5.97
CA ASN A 203 14.46 11.76 5.20
C ASN A 203 13.14 11.05 4.88
N ASP A 204 13.21 9.77 4.53
CA ASP A 204 12.05 8.87 4.43
C ASP A 204 12.26 7.63 5.31
N PRO A 205 11.34 7.32 6.26
CA PRO A 205 11.36 6.08 7.04
C PRO A 205 11.40 4.77 6.22
N GLN A 206 11.03 4.81 4.93
CA GLN A 206 11.12 3.68 4.01
C GLN A 206 12.57 3.28 3.68
N GLU A 207 13.53 4.20 3.82
CA GLU A 207 14.97 3.96 3.59
C GLU A 207 15.52 2.81 4.45
N VAL A 208 14.90 2.52 5.60
CA VAL A 208 15.27 1.40 6.47
C VAL A 208 15.15 0.04 5.76
N PHE A 209 14.26 -0.05 4.77
CA PHE A 209 14.04 -1.25 3.96
C PHE A 209 14.56 -1.08 2.53
N ASP A 210 15.44 -0.11 2.24
CA ASP A 210 16.05 0.03 0.92
C ASP A 210 17.33 -0.82 0.78
N ILE A 211 17.46 -1.56 -0.31
CA ILE A 211 18.58 -2.49 -0.50
C ILE A 211 19.93 -1.80 -0.68
N HIS A 212 19.95 -0.60 -1.26
CA HIS A 212 21.17 0.19 -1.42
C HIS A 212 21.59 0.75 -0.07
N THR A 213 20.66 1.35 0.67
CA THR A 213 20.90 1.81 2.05
C THR A 213 21.39 0.66 2.95
N PHE A 214 20.82 -0.55 2.82
CA PHE A 214 21.28 -1.72 3.58
C PHE A 214 22.70 -2.17 3.23
N LYS A 215 23.08 -2.09 1.95
CA LYS A 215 24.44 -2.45 1.51
C LYS A 215 25.46 -1.42 1.96
N ASP A 216 25.07 -0.14 2.02
CA ASP A 216 25.94 0.96 2.44
C ASP A 216 26.10 0.99 3.96
N ASP A 217 24.99 0.94 4.73
CA ASP A 217 24.99 0.84 6.19
C ASP A 217 23.88 -0.10 6.72
N PRO A 218 24.20 -1.39 6.95
CA PRO A 218 23.23 -2.34 7.50
C PRO A 218 22.82 -2.00 8.94
N THR A 219 23.56 -1.13 9.65
CA THR A 219 23.27 -0.73 11.04
C THR A 219 21.89 -0.10 11.15
N ILE A 220 21.45 0.64 10.14
CA ILE A 220 20.13 1.29 10.11
C ILE A 220 19.02 0.25 10.26
N PHE A 221 19.02 -0.79 9.43
CA PHE A 221 18.05 -1.88 9.52
C PHE A 221 18.18 -2.65 10.84
N TYR A 222 19.39 -3.02 11.27
CA TYR A 222 19.55 -3.81 12.50
C TYR A 222 19.24 -3.03 13.77
N SER A 223 19.25 -1.70 13.73
CA SER A 223 18.80 -0.86 14.86
C SER A 223 17.32 -1.09 15.18
N VAL A 224 16.52 -1.41 14.15
CA VAL A 224 15.08 -1.62 14.24
C VAL A 224 14.68 -3.09 14.22
N ALA A 225 15.52 -3.96 13.66
CA ALA A 225 15.19 -5.36 13.40
C ALA A 225 14.75 -6.13 14.66
N LYS A 226 15.30 -5.77 15.83
CA LYS A 226 14.89 -6.35 17.13
C LYS A 226 13.40 -6.17 17.45
N ASP A 227 12.79 -5.06 16.97
CA ASP A 227 11.40 -4.71 17.23
C ASP A 227 10.45 -5.34 16.18
N ILE A 228 11.03 -5.82 15.07
CA ILE A 228 10.31 -6.43 13.95
C ILE A 228 10.32 -7.96 14.05
N ILE A 229 11.37 -8.55 14.64
CA ILE A 229 11.48 -10.00 14.79
C ILE A 229 10.21 -10.57 15.45
N PRO A 230 9.66 -11.67 14.90
CA PRO A 230 8.55 -12.38 15.52
C PRO A 230 8.89 -12.73 16.98
N SER A 231 8.14 -12.15 17.91
CA SER A 231 8.33 -12.31 19.35
C SER A 231 7.27 -13.20 20.00
N THR A 232 6.33 -13.71 19.21
CA THR A 232 5.18 -14.47 19.71
C THR A 232 4.76 -15.57 18.74
N ASP A 233 4.33 -16.69 19.31
CA ASP A 233 3.65 -17.78 18.62
C ASP A 233 2.11 -17.63 18.72
N ARG A 234 1.63 -16.45 19.14
CA ARG A 234 0.20 -16.13 19.19
C ARG A 234 -0.23 -15.53 17.86
N TYR A 235 -1.46 -15.83 17.46
CA TYR A 235 -2.09 -15.28 16.26
C TYR A 235 -3.40 -14.58 16.62
N THR A 236 -3.97 -13.82 15.70
CA THR A 236 -5.25 -13.09 15.93
C THR A 236 -6.46 -13.90 15.51
N PRO A 237 -7.68 -13.56 15.99
CA PRO A 237 -8.93 -14.09 15.44
C PRO A 237 -9.01 -13.99 13.91
N THR A 238 -8.48 -12.92 13.33
CA THR A 238 -8.40 -12.75 11.87
C THR A 238 -7.52 -13.81 11.20
N HIS A 239 -6.36 -14.12 11.75
CA HIS A 239 -5.54 -15.24 11.24
C HIS A 239 -6.28 -16.58 11.34
N LYS A 240 -6.98 -16.82 12.48
CA LYS A 240 -7.78 -18.04 12.65
C LYS A 240 -8.90 -18.13 11.63
N PHE A 241 -9.55 -17.01 11.28
CA PHE A 241 -10.57 -16.96 10.24
C PHE A 241 -10.01 -17.42 8.88
N ILE A 242 -8.79 -16.99 8.51
CA ILE A 242 -8.14 -17.40 7.26
C ILE A 242 -7.83 -18.90 7.28
N ALA A 243 -7.30 -19.40 8.40
CA ALA A 243 -7.10 -20.84 8.58
C ALA A 243 -8.42 -21.62 8.47
N MET A 244 -9.53 -21.10 9.02
CA MET A 244 -10.85 -21.71 8.89
C MET A 244 -11.39 -21.71 7.45
N LEU A 245 -11.04 -20.72 6.61
CA LEU A 245 -11.33 -20.77 5.18
C LEU A 245 -10.61 -21.96 4.51
N HIS A 246 -9.36 -22.22 4.91
CA HIS A 246 -8.62 -23.38 4.42
C HIS A 246 -9.23 -24.70 4.92
N GLU A 247 -9.51 -24.82 6.22
CA GLU A 247 -10.14 -26.01 6.84
C GLU A 247 -11.48 -26.37 6.18
N ARG A 248 -12.15 -25.38 5.55
CA ARG A 248 -13.42 -25.54 4.84
C ARG A 248 -13.29 -25.74 3.34
N GLY A 249 -12.06 -25.84 2.81
CA GLY A 249 -11.79 -25.99 1.39
C GLY A 249 -12.20 -24.79 0.55
N LYS A 250 -12.19 -23.58 1.14
CA LYS A 250 -12.59 -22.33 0.47
C LYS A 250 -11.40 -21.43 0.11
N LEU A 251 -10.29 -21.54 0.83
CA LEU A 251 -9.10 -20.73 0.58
C LEU A 251 -8.37 -21.22 -0.67
N LEU A 252 -8.28 -20.37 -1.70
CA LEU A 252 -7.44 -20.62 -2.87
C LEU A 252 -5.99 -20.31 -2.52
N THR A 253 -5.74 -19.05 -2.13
CA THR A 253 -4.42 -18.53 -1.74
C THR A 253 -4.61 -17.31 -0.84
N ASN A 254 -3.79 -17.20 0.20
CA ASN A 254 -3.60 -15.99 0.97
C ASN A 254 -2.29 -15.32 0.54
N TYR A 255 -2.38 -14.11 0.00
CA TYR A 255 -1.22 -13.26 -0.29
C TYR A 255 -1.04 -12.30 0.88
N SER A 256 0.05 -12.48 1.63
CA SER A 256 0.35 -11.65 2.80
C SER A 256 1.50 -10.70 2.50
N GLN A 257 1.32 -9.44 2.90
CA GLN A 257 2.38 -8.43 2.98
C GLN A 257 3.18 -8.53 4.28
N ASN A 258 2.73 -9.36 5.22
CA ASN A 258 3.35 -9.51 6.53
C ASN A 258 4.57 -10.42 6.43
N ILE A 259 5.56 -10.11 7.26
CA ILE A 259 6.80 -10.86 7.43
C ILE A 259 6.85 -11.61 8.77
N ASP A 260 5.77 -11.52 9.56
CA ASP A 260 5.67 -12.05 10.93
C ASP A 260 5.41 -13.58 10.99
N ASN A 261 5.01 -14.18 9.86
CA ASN A 261 4.77 -15.61 9.68
C ASN A 261 3.62 -16.19 10.54
N LEU A 262 2.74 -15.34 11.07
CA LEU A 262 1.65 -15.75 11.96
C LEU A 262 0.55 -16.54 11.25
N GLU A 263 0.44 -16.43 9.92
CA GLU A 263 -0.49 -17.21 9.10
C GLU A 263 -0.19 -18.72 9.20
N ILE A 264 1.09 -19.09 9.16
CA ILE A 264 1.54 -20.49 9.32
C ILE A 264 1.21 -20.98 10.73
N VAL A 265 1.46 -20.16 11.75
CA VAL A 265 1.17 -20.48 13.15
C VAL A 265 -0.33 -20.70 13.38
N ALA A 266 -1.19 -19.93 12.70
CA ALA A 266 -2.64 -20.09 12.75
C ALA A 266 -3.15 -21.34 12.02
N GLY A 267 -2.32 -21.99 11.20
CA GLY A 267 -2.63 -23.22 10.49
C GLY A 267 -2.91 -23.06 9.00
N VAL A 268 -2.56 -21.92 8.39
CA VAL A 268 -2.55 -21.80 6.92
C VAL A 268 -1.36 -22.59 6.38
N PRO A 269 -1.54 -23.53 5.43
CA PRO A 269 -0.43 -24.31 4.90
C PRO A 269 0.40 -23.50 3.89
N ASN A 270 1.68 -23.84 3.76
CA ASN A 270 2.62 -23.15 2.87
C ASN A 270 2.17 -23.12 1.40
N ASP A 271 1.47 -24.14 0.88
CA ASP A 271 0.98 -24.17 -0.52
C ASP A 271 -0.21 -23.22 -0.78
N ARG A 272 -0.75 -22.63 0.29
CA ARG A 272 -1.85 -21.67 0.29
C ARG A 272 -1.44 -20.29 0.79
N LEU A 273 -0.17 -20.08 1.13
CA LEU A 273 0.35 -18.80 1.60
C LEU A 273 1.44 -18.33 0.63
N ILE A 274 1.32 -17.09 0.17
CA ILE A 274 2.37 -16.39 -0.56
C ILE A 274 2.77 -15.16 0.26
N GLN A 275 4.01 -15.16 0.74
CA GLN A 275 4.59 -14.04 1.47
C GLN A 275 5.21 -13.06 0.47
N CYS A 276 4.43 -12.06 0.07
CA CYS A 276 4.77 -11.17 -1.04
C CYS A 276 6.03 -10.34 -0.78
N HIS A 277 6.31 -10.02 0.49
CA HIS A 277 7.50 -9.26 0.91
C HIS A 277 8.55 -10.15 1.60
N GLY A 278 8.52 -11.45 1.32
CA GLY A 278 9.40 -12.43 1.96
C GLY A 278 9.08 -12.65 3.43
N SER A 279 10.01 -13.24 4.19
CA SER A 279 9.83 -13.50 5.62
C SER A 279 11.14 -13.67 6.36
N PHE A 280 11.05 -13.68 7.69
CA PHE A 280 12.17 -14.04 8.57
C PHE A 280 12.43 -15.56 8.63
N GLY A 281 11.84 -16.38 7.76
CA GLY A 281 12.08 -17.83 7.76
C GLY A 281 13.49 -18.23 7.31
N GLY A 282 14.13 -17.39 6.50
CA GLY A 282 15.49 -17.60 5.98
C GLY A 282 16.34 -16.34 6.07
N ALA A 283 17.64 -16.51 5.89
CA ALA A 283 18.57 -15.40 5.72
C ALA A 283 19.67 -15.74 4.71
N THR A 284 20.00 -14.77 3.87
CA THR A 284 20.98 -14.89 2.80
C THR A 284 22.12 -13.88 2.98
N CYS A 285 23.37 -14.35 2.83
CA CYS A 285 24.53 -13.48 2.82
C CYS A 285 24.55 -12.61 1.55
N VAL A 286 24.64 -11.28 1.73
CA VAL A 286 24.64 -10.32 0.62
C VAL A 286 25.90 -10.38 -0.27
N GLU A 287 26.99 -10.96 0.23
CA GLU A 287 28.25 -11.11 -0.55
C GLU A 287 28.36 -12.46 -1.26
N CYS A 288 28.14 -13.56 -0.52
CA CYS A 288 28.44 -14.91 -1.01
C CYS A 288 27.22 -15.77 -1.32
N GLY A 289 26.01 -15.26 -1.09
CA GLY A 289 24.75 -15.98 -1.34
C GLY A 289 24.51 -17.18 -0.43
N TYR A 290 25.27 -17.32 0.67
CA TYR A 290 25.06 -18.38 1.64
C TYR A 290 23.70 -18.21 2.34
N LYS A 291 22.86 -19.25 2.29
CA LYS A 291 21.56 -19.29 2.94
C LYS A 291 21.62 -20.06 4.27
N THR A 292 20.90 -19.58 5.27
CA THR A 292 20.73 -20.21 6.59
C THR A 292 19.29 -20.00 7.08
N ALA A 293 18.89 -20.70 8.14
CA ALA A 293 17.56 -20.50 8.73
C ALA A 293 17.51 -19.15 9.47
N GLY A 294 16.37 -18.46 9.45
CA GLY A 294 16.26 -17.16 10.11
C GLY A 294 16.53 -17.22 11.62
N GLU A 295 16.16 -18.33 12.27
CA GLU A 295 16.41 -18.58 13.69
C GLU A 295 17.89 -18.54 14.05
N ASP A 296 18.78 -18.84 13.10
CA ASP A 296 20.23 -18.81 13.31
C ASP A 296 20.76 -17.37 13.53
N ILE A 297 20.08 -16.36 12.99
CA ILE A 297 20.50 -14.94 13.08
C ILE A 297 19.73 -14.15 14.15
N PHE A 298 18.61 -14.68 14.66
CA PHE A 298 17.81 -13.99 15.69
C PHE A 298 18.56 -13.67 16.99
N PRO A 299 19.46 -14.52 17.53
CA PRO A 299 20.22 -14.20 18.73
C PRO A 299 21.09 -12.94 18.56
N ASP A 300 21.74 -12.81 17.41
CA ASP A 300 22.59 -11.65 17.09
C ASP A 300 21.74 -10.38 17.00
N ILE A 301 20.62 -10.43 16.27
CA ILE A 301 19.72 -9.28 16.13
C ILE A 301 19.15 -8.85 17.49
N ARG A 302 18.73 -9.80 18.33
CA ARG A 302 18.23 -9.52 19.69
C ARG A 302 19.29 -8.90 20.60
N ALA A 303 20.56 -9.23 20.37
CA ALA A 303 21.70 -8.62 21.06
C ALA A 303 22.09 -7.25 20.49
N GLY A 304 21.44 -6.77 19.42
CA GLY A 304 21.82 -5.55 18.72
C GLY A 304 23.13 -5.69 17.93
N VAL A 305 23.51 -6.93 17.58
CA VAL A 305 24.73 -7.26 16.84
C VAL A 305 24.36 -7.58 15.39
N ILE A 306 25.11 -7.03 14.44
CA ILE A 306 24.92 -7.29 13.01
C ILE A 306 25.36 -8.73 12.70
N PRO A 307 24.46 -9.62 12.23
CA PRO A 307 24.78 -11.02 11.97
C PRO A 307 25.76 -11.15 10.79
N LYS A 308 26.93 -11.75 11.04
CA LYS A 308 27.99 -11.93 10.04
C LYS A 308 27.94 -13.31 9.41
N CYS A 309 28.29 -13.39 8.12
CA CYS A 309 28.26 -14.63 7.38
C CYS A 309 29.36 -15.60 7.84
N PRO A 310 28.99 -16.81 8.31
CA PRO A 310 29.98 -17.79 8.78
C PRO A 310 30.90 -18.26 7.65
N ARG A 311 30.42 -18.31 6.39
CA ARG A 311 31.24 -18.68 5.23
C ARG A 311 32.24 -17.59 4.84
N CYS A 312 31.86 -16.32 4.85
CA CYS A 312 32.80 -15.23 4.60
C CYS A 312 33.86 -15.17 5.69
N ILE A 313 33.48 -15.30 6.97
CA ILE A 313 34.42 -15.37 8.09
C ILE A 313 35.44 -16.51 7.89
N GLN A 314 34.99 -17.69 7.45
CA GLN A 314 35.90 -18.81 7.18
C GLN A 314 36.88 -18.54 6.04
N ARG A 315 36.46 -17.82 4.98
CA ARG A 315 37.34 -17.44 3.86
C ARG A 315 38.41 -16.44 4.27
N LEU A 316 38.09 -15.56 5.22
CA LEU A 316 39.00 -14.54 5.74
C LEU A 316 40.02 -15.08 6.75
N ARG A 317 39.81 -16.30 7.26
CA ARG A 317 40.79 -16.93 8.16
C ARG A 317 42.06 -17.24 7.37
N PRO A 318 43.24 -16.73 7.79
CA PRO A 318 44.48 -17.07 7.13
C PRO A 318 44.67 -18.59 7.17
N ALA A 319 44.94 -19.19 6.00
CA ALA A 319 45.29 -20.60 5.93
C ALA A 319 46.45 -20.86 6.90
N ALA A 320 46.28 -21.83 7.81
CA ALA A 320 47.30 -22.18 8.79
C ALA A 320 48.66 -22.30 8.08
N PRO A 321 49.74 -21.67 8.60
CA PRO A 321 51.02 -21.71 7.93
C PRO A 321 51.43 -23.17 7.76
N LYS A 322 51.46 -23.65 6.50
CA LYS A 322 52.07 -24.94 6.16
C LYS A 322 53.49 -24.86 6.72
N ARG A 323 53.78 -25.64 7.77
CA ARG A 323 55.12 -25.78 8.34
C ARG A 323 56.10 -25.98 7.19
N LYS A 324 56.86 -24.94 6.82
CA LYS A 324 58.02 -25.06 5.94
C LYS A 324 58.94 -26.05 6.63
N ARG A 325 59.05 -27.26 6.07
CA ARG A 325 60.14 -28.19 6.41
C ARG A 325 61.44 -27.41 6.17
N SER A 326 62.16 -27.14 7.24
CA SER A 326 63.51 -26.60 7.23
C SER A 326 64.42 -27.58 6.49
N SER A 327 64.78 -27.27 5.25
CA SER A 327 65.97 -27.83 4.62
C SER A 327 67.11 -26.84 4.83
N GLU A 328 67.90 -27.08 5.87
CA GLU A 328 69.21 -26.47 6.04
C GLU A 328 70.08 -26.80 4.82
N GLY A 329 70.63 -25.77 4.20
CA GLY A 329 71.67 -25.87 3.18
C GLY A 329 72.65 -24.71 3.41
N PRO A 330 73.94 -24.98 3.68
CA PRO A 330 74.90 -23.95 4.08
C PRO A 330 75.54 -23.29 2.85
N ASN A 331 76.10 -22.09 3.10
CA ASN A 331 76.97 -21.26 2.24
C ASN A 331 76.31 -20.26 1.29
N GLY A 332 76.67 -18.97 1.49
CA GLY A 332 76.68 -18.03 0.36
C GLY A 332 76.64 -16.53 0.64
N ARG A 333 77.59 -16.01 1.43
CA ARG A 333 78.18 -14.65 1.31
C ARG A 333 77.26 -13.41 1.24
N ARG A 334 77.33 -12.64 2.32
CA ARG A 334 77.19 -11.17 2.38
C ARG A 334 77.87 -10.47 1.19
N ARG A 335 77.14 -9.54 0.53
CA ARG A 335 77.74 -8.40 -0.16
C ARG A 335 76.98 -7.13 0.19
N ARG A 336 77.73 -6.19 0.77
CA ARG A 336 77.35 -4.84 1.18
C ARG A 336 78.10 -3.88 0.27
N ARG A 337 77.41 -2.95 -0.41
CA ARG A 337 77.88 -1.66 -0.97
C ARG A 337 76.75 -1.11 -1.87
N LYS A 338 76.53 0.19 -2.07
CA LYS A 338 76.81 1.48 -1.42
C LYS A 338 76.23 2.51 -2.41
N ASN A 339 75.46 3.48 -1.91
CA ASN A 339 75.02 4.78 -2.44
C ASN A 339 75.08 5.08 -3.96
N GLY A 340 73.94 5.59 -4.45
CA GLY A 340 73.84 6.55 -5.56
C GLY A 340 72.54 7.37 -5.41
N HIS A 341 72.70 8.66 -5.07
CA HIS A 341 71.83 9.82 -5.43
C HIS A 341 71.64 9.81 -6.95
N ASP A 342 70.60 10.29 -7.62
CA ASP A 342 69.43 11.13 -7.38
C ASP A 342 68.32 10.55 -8.27
N ASP A 343 67.05 10.87 -8.02
CA ASP A 343 66.11 11.32 -9.06
C ASP A 343 64.74 11.57 -8.42
N ASP A 344 64.19 12.73 -8.77
CA ASP A 344 62.88 13.25 -8.42
C ASP A 344 61.76 12.25 -8.74
N ASP A 345 60.76 12.15 -7.88
CA ASP A 345 59.38 11.83 -8.28
C ASP A 345 58.42 12.25 -7.14
N ASP A 346 57.34 12.89 -7.56
CA ASP A 346 56.24 13.45 -6.76
C ASP A 346 55.62 12.40 -5.82
N ASP A 347 55.67 12.63 -4.51
CA ASP A 347 54.83 11.93 -3.53
C ASP A 347 53.42 12.54 -3.57
N ASP A 348 52.61 12.09 -4.53
CA ASP A 348 51.16 12.06 -4.35
C ASP A 348 50.87 11.03 -3.24
N ASP A 349 50.60 11.51 -2.02
CA ASP A 349 49.99 10.77 -0.92
C ASP A 349 48.56 10.34 -1.29
N ASP A 350 48.40 9.48 -2.29
CA ASP A 350 47.22 8.62 -2.43
C ASP A 350 47.50 7.34 -1.64
N ASP A 351 47.25 7.40 -0.32
CA ASP A 351 47.07 6.21 0.51
C ASP A 351 45.78 5.53 0.04
N PRO A 352 45.82 4.40 -0.70
CA PRO A 352 44.62 3.65 -0.93
C PRO A 352 44.35 2.96 0.40
N ALA A 353 43.48 3.58 1.20
CA ALA A 353 42.96 3.01 2.43
C ALA A 353 42.77 1.50 2.22
N TYR A 354 43.62 0.70 2.86
CA TYR A 354 43.59 -0.75 2.70
C TYR A 354 42.16 -1.20 2.98
N ASP A 355 41.43 -1.63 1.96
CA ASP A 355 40.12 -2.26 2.10
C ASP A 355 40.34 -3.56 2.86
N ILE A 356 40.27 -3.48 4.20
CA ILE A 356 40.39 -4.65 5.07
C ILE A 356 39.20 -5.53 4.74
N PRO A 357 39.41 -6.75 4.20
CA PRO A 357 38.31 -7.58 3.75
C PRO A 357 37.37 -7.89 4.91
N GLN A 358 36.14 -7.38 4.84
CA GLN A 358 35.12 -7.62 5.86
C GLN A 358 34.33 -8.89 5.51
N ALA A 359 33.76 -9.52 6.53
CA ALA A 359 32.85 -10.64 6.29
C ALA A 359 31.47 -10.09 5.93
N GLY A 360 30.89 -10.60 4.84
CA GLY A 360 29.53 -10.24 4.45
C GLY A 360 28.49 -10.42 5.54
N VAL A 361 27.44 -9.61 5.46
CA VAL A 361 26.32 -9.57 6.41
C VAL A 361 25.23 -10.55 5.99
N MET A 362 24.55 -11.16 6.97
CA MET A 362 23.43 -12.08 6.74
C MET A 362 22.10 -11.32 6.77
N LYS A 363 21.56 -10.98 5.59
CA LYS A 363 20.27 -10.30 5.45
C LYS A 363 19.11 -11.30 5.58
N PRO A 364 18.05 -11.03 6.37
CA PRO A 364 16.84 -11.84 6.34
C PRO A 364 16.22 -11.88 4.93
N ASP A 365 15.57 -12.97 4.55
CA ASP A 365 14.93 -13.15 3.24
C ASP A 365 13.58 -12.39 3.14
N ILE A 366 13.56 -11.15 3.64
CA ILE A 366 12.51 -10.16 3.40
C ILE A 366 12.89 -9.33 2.17
N THR A 367 11.90 -8.96 1.37
CA THR A 367 12.08 -8.15 0.15
C THR A 367 12.23 -6.68 0.55
N PHE A 368 13.39 -6.11 0.23
CA PHE A 368 13.67 -4.69 0.39
C PHE A 368 13.20 -3.90 -0.84
N PHE A 369 12.95 -2.61 -0.68
CA PHE A 369 12.74 -1.71 -1.82
C PHE A 369 13.97 -1.76 -2.74
N GLY A 370 13.72 -1.85 -4.05
CA GLY A 370 14.75 -2.06 -5.07
C GLY A 370 15.15 -3.52 -5.30
N GLU A 371 14.63 -4.50 -4.54
CA GLU A 371 14.78 -5.92 -4.85
C GLU A 371 13.63 -6.46 -5.70
N ASP A 372 13.95 -7.41 -6.57
CA ASP A 372 12.93 -8.17 -7.29
C ASP A 372 12.09 -9.00 -6.31
N LEU A 373 10.79 -9.03 -6.58
CA LEU A 373 9.86 -9.86 -5.83
C LEU A 373 10.12 -11.35 -6.12
N PRO A 374 9.78 -12.25 -5.20
CA PRO A 374 9.90 -13.68 -5.47
C PRO A 374 9.13 -14.09 -6.74
N ASP A 375 9.79 -14.74 -7.70
CA ASP A 375 9.17 -15.22 -8.96
C ASP A 375 7.87 -16.02 -8.74
N GLU A 376 7.80 -16.71 -7.60
CA GLU A 376 6.65 -17.49 -7.17
C GLU A 376 5.36 -16.67 -7.08
N PHE A 377 5.45 -15.40 -6.68
CA PHE A 377 4.30 -14.49 -6.56
C PHE A 377 3.60 -14.29 -7.90
N SER A 378 4.34 -13.78 -8.89
CA SER A 378 3.79 -13.44 -10.21
C SER A 378 3.32 -14.69 -10.93
N LYS A 379 4.11 -15.76 -10.86
CA LYS A 379 3.78 -17.05 -11.46
C LYS A 379 2.50 -17.65 -10.88
N ARG A 380 2.38 -17.70 -9.55
CA ARG A 380 1.18 -18.22 -8.88
C ARG A 380 -0.06 -17.43 -9.25
N LEU A 381 0.04 -16.10 -9.27
CA LEU A 381 -1.08 -15.23 -9.61
C LEU A 381 -1.53 -15.41 -11.06
N THR A 382 -0.60 -15.33 -12.01
CA THR A 382 -0.91 -15.29 -13.44
C THR A 382 -1.23 -16.67 -14.03
N GLU A 383 -0.49 -17.71 -13.64
CA GLU A 383 -0.62 -19.05 -14.24
C GLU A 383 -1.64 -19.95 -13.53
N HIS A 384 -2.11 -19.60 -12.32
CA HIS A 384 -2.96 -20.48 -11.53
C HIS A 384 -4.16 -19.79 -10.88
N ASP A 385 -3.93 -18.72 -10.09
CA ASP A 385 -4.99 -18.18 -9.23
C ASP A 385 -5.99 -17.31 -10.00
N ARG A 386 -5.53 -16.55 -11.00
CA ARG A 386 -6.35 -15.63 -11.82
C ARG A 386 -7.54 -16.31 -12.48
N GLU A 387 -7.40 -17.56 -12.92
CA GLU A 387 -8.46 -18.30 -13.62
C GLU A 387 -9.44 -19.01 -12.69
N LYS A 388 -9.03 -19.24 -11.44
CA LYS A 388 -9.79 -20.04 -10.47
C LYS A 388 -10.57 -19.21 -9.47
N VAL A 389 -10.09 -18.00 -9.17
CA VAL A 389 -10.67 -17.14 -8.14
C VAL A 389 -12.16 -16.87 -8.40
N ASP A 390 -12.95 -16.96 -7.34
CA ASP A 390 -14.38 -16.63 -7.38
C ASP A 390 -14.79 -15.55 -6.36
N LEU A 391 -13.87 -15.15 -5.47
CA LEU A 391 -14.03 -14.08 -4.48
C LEU A 391 -12.66 -13.55 -4.05
N VAL A 392 -12.56 -12.22 -3.89
CA VAL A 392 -11.40 -11.56 -3.27
C VAL A 392 -11.82 -10.93 -1.95
N VAL A 393 -11.03 -11.17 -0.91
CA VAL A 393 -11.21 -10.54 0.40
C VAL A 393 -9.91 -9.85 0.80
N VAL A 394 -9.95 -8.54 0.96
CA VAL A 394 -8.81 -7.73 1.40
C VAL A 394 -9.00 -7.38 2.86
N ILE A 395 -8.01 -7.66 3.71
CA ILE A 395 -8.11 -7.53 5.16
C ILE A 395 -6.89 -6.81 5.72
N GLY A 396 -7.10 -5.73 6.46
CA GLY A 396 -6.06 -5.09 7.27
C GLY A 396 -4.90 -4.48 6.46
N THR A 397 -5.16 -4.02 5.25
CA THR A 397 -4.15 -3.33 4.42
C THR A 397 -4.75 -2.11 3.73
N SER A 398 -3.92 -1.09 3.54
CA SER A 398 -4.28 0.09 2.73
C SER A 398 -4.02 -0.11 1.23
N LEU A 399 -3.42 -1.23 0.82
CA LEU A 399 -3.05 -1.52 -0.58
C LEU A 399 -2.34 -0.35 -1.27
N LYS A 400 -1.35 0.23 -0.58
CA LYS A 400 -0.52 1.33 -1.11
C LYS A 400 0.86 0.89 -1.61
N VAL A 401 1.21 -0.38 -1.42
CA VAL A 401 2.55 -0.91 -1.73
C VAL A 401 2.41 -1.99 -2.78
N THR A 402 3.12 -1.81 -3.89
CA THR A 402 3.27 -2.81 -4.94
C THR A 402 4.10 -3.98 -4.41
N PRO A 403 3.85 -5.22 -4.89
CA PRO A 403 2.95 -5.60 -5.98
C PRO A 403 1.52 -5.92 -5.50
N VAL A 404 1.29 -5.97 -4.19
CA VAL A 404 0.02 -6.51 -3.64
C VAL A 404 -1.15 -5.60 -3.96
N SER A 405 -0.93 -4.28 -4.03
CA SER A 405 -1.93 -3.31 -4.49
C SER A 405 -2.43 -3.61 -5.91
N GLU A 406 -1.59 -4.14 -6.78
CA GLU A 406 -1.92 -4.37 -8.19
C GLU A 406 -2.77 -5.62 -8.41
N ILE A 407 -2.69 -6.62 -7.52
CA ILE A 407 -3.43 -7.89 -7.64
C ILE A 407 -4.90 -7.62 -7.94
N VAL A 408 -5.50 -6.64 -7.27
CA VAL A 408 -6.92 -6.30 -7.40
C VAL A 408 -7.28 -5.84 -8.82
N GLY A 409 -6.36 -5.17 -9.52
CA GLY A 409 -6.51 -4.73 -10.91
C GLY A 409 -6.25 -5.83 -11.94
N TRP A 410 -5.40 -6.81 -11.60
CA TRP A 410 -5.09 -7.94 -12.49
C TRP A 410 -6.19 -9.01 -12.51
N LEU A 411 -7.00 -9.12 -11.46
CA LEU A 411 -8.06 -10.11 -11.38
C LEU A 411 -9.27 -9.75 -12.27
N PRO A 412 -10.03 -10.74 -12.77
CA PRO A 412 -11.15 -10.46 -13.67
C PRO A 412 -12.21 -9.56 -13.01
N SER A 413 -12.68 -8.55 -13.74
CA SER A 413 -13.57 -7.50 -13.21
C SER A 413 -14.91 -8.01 -12.66
N HIS A 414 -15.39 -9.17 -13.13
CA HIS A 414 -16.65 -9.78 -12.69
C HIS A 414 -16.56 -10.48 -11.32
N ILE A 415 -15.35 -10.67 -10.79
CA ILE A 415 -15.10 -11.32 -9.50
C ILE A 415 -15.46 -10.34 -8.37
N PRO A 416 -16.30 -10.73 -7.41
CA PRO A 416 -16.67 -9.89 -6.29
C PRO A 416 -15.49 -9.60 -5.35
N GLN A 417 -15.42 -8.38 -4.83
CA GLN A 417 -14.33 -7.93 -3.95
C GLN A 417 -14.86 -7.34 -2.63
N LEU A 418 -14.42 -7.90 -1.51
CA LEU A 418 -14.74 -7.45 -0.16
C LEU A 418 -13.52 -6.77 0.47
N TYR A 419 -13.75 -5.71 1.25
CA TYR A 419 -12.71 -5.00 1.96
C TYR A 419 -13.02 -4.91 3.45
N ILE A 420 -12.06 -5.27 4.29
CA ILE A 420 -12.14 -5.29 5.74
C ILE A 420 -10.98 -4.49 6.31
N SER A 421 -11.25 -3.34 6.93
CA SER A 421 -10.20 -2.49 7.51
C SER A 421 -10.80 -1.46 8.44
N ARG A 422 -9.98 -0.74 9.22
CA ARG A 422 -10.47 0.35 10.09
C ARG A 422 -10.97 1.55 9.29
N GLN A 423 -10.40 1.79 8.11
CA GLN A 423 -10.69 2.96 7.28
C GLN A 423 -10.90 2.52 5.82
N ALA A 424 -11.83 3.19 5.14
CA ALA A 424 -12.07 2.99 3.71
C ALA A 424 -10.88 3.47 2.87
N VAL A 425 -10.69 2.84 1.70
CA VAL A 425 -9.74 3.32 0.69
C VAL A 425 -10.47 4.05 -0.45
N THR A 426 -9.77 4.98 -1.08
CA THR A 426 -10.28 5.88 -2.14
C THR A 426 -9.79 5.50 -3.53
N HIS A 427 -8.62 4.86 -3.60
CA HIS A 427 -7.94 4.49 -4.85
C HIS A 427 -8.46 3.19 -5.46
N ILE A 428 -9.22 2.37 -4.72
CA ILE A 428 -9.77 1.08 -5.18
C ILE A 428 -11.27 1.02 -4.90
N ASN A 429 -12.04 0.56 -5.89
CA ASN A 429 -13.49 0.42 -5.81
C ASN A 429 -13.91 -1.00 -5.42
N PHE A 430 -14.09 -1.24 -4.12
CA PHE A 430 -14.60 -2.50 -3.59
C PHE A 430 -16.12 -2.62 -3.70
N ASP A 431 -16.62 -3.85 -3.72
CA ASP A 431 -18.06 -4.11 -3.80
C ASP A 431 -18.75 -3.91 -2.45
N ILE A 432 -18.07 -4.25 -1.36
CA ILE A 432 -18.56 -4.10 0.01
C ILE A 432 -17.40 -3.73 0.92
N ASP A 433 -17.52 -2.61 1.64
CA ASP A 433 -16.58 -2.17 2.67
C ASP A 433 -17.15 -2.53 4.05
N LEU A 434 -16.40 -3.31 4.82
CA LEU A 434 -16.70 -3.72 6.19
C LEU A 434 -15.68 -3.04 7.11
N LEU A 435 -16.07 -1.89 7.64
CA LEU A 435 -15.17 -0.98 8.34
C LEU A 435 -15.19 -1.22 9.85
N GLY A 436 -14.04 -1.37 10.47
CA GLY A 436 -13.91 -1.60 11.91
C GLY A 436 -12.62 -2.31 12.26
N ASP A 437 -12.49 -2.73 13.52
CA ASP A 437 -11.41 -3.64 13.89
C ASP A 437 -11.60 -4.97 13.14
N CYS A 438 -10.54 -5.46 12.50
CA CYS A 438 -10.60 -6.67 11.68
C CYS A 438 -11.12 -7.86 12.49
N ASP A 439 -10.71 -8.00 13.75
CA ASP A 439 -11.12 -9.10 14.63
C ASP A 439 -12.63 -9.05 14.95
N VAL A 440 -13.17 -7.85 15.12
CA VAL A 440 -14.62 -7.63 15.35
C VAL A 440 -15.42 -7.96 14.09
N VAL A 441 -14.93 -7.53 12.92
CA VAL A 441 -15.61 -7.81 11.65
C VAL A 441 -15.65 -9.31 11.37
N VAL A 442 -14.51 -10.02 11.51
CA VAL A 442 -14.47 -11.47 11.26
C VAL A 442 -15.28 -12.26 12.29
N GLU A 443 -15.35 -11.80 13.55
CA GLU A 443 -16.22 -12.41 14.57
C GLU A 443 -17.69 -12.35 14.15
N GLU A 444 -18.18 -11.18 13.71
CA GLU A 444 -19.55 -11.02 13.25
C GLU A 444 -19.84 -11.78 11.95
N LEU A 445 -18.88 -11.84 11.02
CA LEU A 445 -18.99 -12.67 9.82
C LEU A 445 -19.09 -14.15 10.18
N CYS A 446 -18.21 -14.67 11.05
CA CYS A 446 -18.27 -16.05 11.54
C CYS A 446 -19.61 -16.36 12.19
N ARG A 447 -20.12 -15.46 13.05
CA ARG A 447 -21.43 -15.61 13.70
C ARG A 447 -22.56 -15.75 12.67
N ARG A 448 -22.58 -14.92 11.62
CA ARG A 448 -23.59 -14.98 10.54
C ARG A 448 -23.42 -16.19 9.64
N LEU A 449 -22.19 -16.66 9.45
CA LEU A 449 -21.87 -17.88 8.70
C LEU A 449 -22.21 -19.16 9.46
N GLY A 450 -22.50 -19.06 10.77
CA GLY A 450 -22.65 -20.22 11.66
C GLY A 450 -21.31 -20.93 11.91
N TRP A 451 -20.19 -20.23 11.78
CA TRP A 451 -18.85 -20.76 12.03
C TRP A 451 -18.43 -20.47 13.46
N GLU A 452 -18.05 -21.53 14.19
CA GLU A 452 -17.60 -21.40 15.57
C GLU A 452 -16.13 -20.93 15.61
N LEU A 453 -15.91 -19.62 15.83
CA LEU A 453 -14.58 -19.02 15.97
C LEU A 453 -14.06 -19.17 17.40
N LYS A 454 -13.39 -20.29 17.69
CA LYS A 454 -12.73 -20.52 18.99
C LYS A 454 -11.37 -19.85 19.03
N HIS A 455 -11.26 -18.74 19.76
CA HIS A 455 -10.01 -18.02 19.93
C HIS A 455 -9.97 -17.29 21.28
N GLU A 456 -8.81 -17.25 21.94
CA GLU A 456 -8.66 -16.66 23.29
C GLU A 456 -8.94 -15.15 23.34
N MET A 457 -8.73 -14.45 22.21
CA MET A 457 -8.98 -13.01 22.08
C MET A 457 -10.44 -12.68 21.75
N VAL A 458 -11.28 -13.67 21.46
CA VAL A 458 -12.71 -13.44 21.18
C VAL A 458 -13.46 -13.34 22.50
N THR A 459 -13.78 -12.11 22.90
CA THR A 459 -14.53 -11.81 24.12
C THR A 459 -16.05 -11.80 23.85
N PRO A 460 -16.90 -12.18 24.82
CA PRO A 460 -18.33 -11.96 24.70
C PRO A 460 -18.65 -10.46 24.61
N GLY A 461 -19.46 -10.06 23.63
CA GLY A 461 -19.89 -8.68 23.47
C GLY A 461 -20.93 -8.54 22.39
N ARG A 462 -21.72 -7.46 22.43
CA ARG A 462 -22.67 -7.16 21.37
C ARG A 462 -21.96 -6.38 20.26
N ILE A 463 -21.97 -6.94 19.06
CA ILE A 463 -21.48 -6.24 17.86
C ILE A 463 -22.66 -5.51 17.22
N THR A 464 -22.50 -4.22 16.98
CA THR A 464 -23.45 -3.41 16.23
C THR A 464 -22.90 -3.11 14.85
N VAL A 465 -23.79 -3.16 13.85
CA VAL A 465 -23.43 -2.90 12.45
C VAL A 465 -24.33 -1.80 11.93
N LYS A 466 -23.73 -0.72 11.44
CA LYS A 466 -24.44 0.44 10.89
C LYS A 466 -23.93 0.75 9.49
N THR A 467 -24.83 0.99 8.56
CA THR A 467 -24.45 1.50 7.24
C THR A 467 -23.99 2.95 7.39
N GLU A 468 -22.86 3.32 6.78
CA GLU A 468 -22.36 4.69 6.76
C GLU A 468 -23.31 5.59 5.96
N GLU A 469 -23.57 6.81 6.46
CA GLU A 469 -24.46 7.76 5.79
C GLU A 469 -23.89 8.16 4.43
N GLY A 470 -24.75 8.21 3.40
CA GLY A 470 -24.33 8.49 2.02
C GLY A 470 -23.76 7.30 1.24
N TYR A 471 -23.56 6.15 1.86
CA TYR A 471 -23.03 4.95 1.21
C TYR A 471 -23.96 3.74 1.34
N LYS A 472 -24.18 3.01 0.24
CA LYS A 472 -24.98 1.76 0.27
C LYS A 472 -24.16 0.53 0.62
N SER A 473 -22.86 0.57 0.35
CA SER A 473 -21.94 -0.57 0.44
C SER A 473 -20.94 -0.49 1.59
N ARG A 474 -21.01 0.54 2.43
CA ARG A 474 -20.09 0.75 3.56
C ARG A 474 -20.80 0.49 4.87
N HIS A 475 -20.27 -0.45 5.65
CA HIS A 475 -20.84 -0.90 6.91
C HIS A 475 -19.81 -0.79 8.01
N VAL A 476 -20.11 -0.04 9.06
CA VAL A 476 -19.24 0.17 10.22
C VAL A 476 -19.62 -0.81 11.33
N PHE A 477 -18.64 -1.53 11.83
CA PHE A 477 -18.74 -2.53 12.88
C PHE A 477 -18.13 -1.97 14.16
N THR A 478 -18.91 -1.96 15.22
CA THR A 478 -18.44 -1.58 16.56
C THR A 478 -18.81 -2.66 17.56
N LYS A 479 -17.90 -2.96 18.48
CA LYS A 479 -18.13 -3.89 19.58
C LYS A 479 -18.32 -3.09 20.86
N GLU A 480 -19.46 -3.25 21.50
CA GLU A 480 -19.70 -2.70 22.83
C GLU A 480 -19.06 -3.66 23.84
N THR A 481 -18.03 -3.19 24.54
CA THR A 481 -17.48 -3.89 25.70
C THR A 481 -18.52 -3.85 26.81
N SER A 482 -18.92 -5.02 27.31
CA SER A 482 -19.72 -5.11 28.52
C SER A 482 -18.81 -4.70 29.68
N GLU A 483 -19.08 -3.55 30.31
CA GLU A 483 -18.45 -3.15 31.58
C GLU A 483 -18.79 -4.12 32.71
#